data_AF-A0A0C1GTD1-F1
#
_entry.id   AF-A0A0C1GTD1-F1
#
_cell.length_a   1.000
_cell.length_b   1.000
_cell.length_c   1.000
_cell.angle_alpha   90.00
_cell.angle_beta   90.00
_cell.angle_gamma   90.00
#
_symmetry.space_group_name_H-M   'P 1'
#
loop_
_entity.id
_entity.type
_entity.pdbx_description
1 polymer ?
#
loop_
_entity_poly.entity_id
_entity_poly.type
_entity_poly.pdbx_seq_one_letter_code
_entity_poly.pdbx_strand_id
1 'polypeptide(L)'
;MVLRSFCAKDSLSLLISSSTNGSIVGGPIINNSDTPNRTVYEYSAGTGTTVTLDGTFEENVFNDDDPENHVITDGGGTVANGTEVEAESLINVRALDDEGNPGGSEITIYVFSQDGNFSDIWGYGTSAPLVDGTP
;
A
#
# COMPACT_ATOMS: atom_id res chain seq x y z
N MET A 1 -0.10 -14.17 18.84
CA MET A 1 -1.52 -14.03 18.53
C MET A 1 -2.01 -12.80 19.27
N VAL A 2 -1.94 -11.67 18.57
CA VAL A 2 -2.39 -10.33 18.97
C VAL A 2 -3.15 -9.78 17.78
N LEU A 3 -4.37 -9.31 18.03
CA LEU A 3 -5.16 -8.62 17.01
C LEU A 3 -4.58 -7.22 16.78
N ARG A 4 -4.31 -6.90 15.51
CA ARG A 4 -3.84 -5.58 15.06
C ARG A 4 -4.81 -5.06 14.02
N SER A 5 -5.15 -3.78 14.13
CA SER A 5 -5.99 -3.10 13.13
C SER A 5 -5.23 -1.96 12.47
N PHE A 6 -5.40 -1.82 11.16
CA PHE A 6 -4.81 -0.75 10.36
C PHE A 6 -5.82 -0.28 9.31
N CYS A 7 -5.57 0.92 8.77
CA CYS A 7 -6.38 1.47 7.70
C CYS A 7 -5.77 1.05 6.35
N ALA A 8 -6.54 0.33 5.53
CA ALA A 8 -6.15 -0.05 4.18
C ALA A 8 -7.06 0.63 3.15
N LYS A 9 -6.47 1.10 2.07
CA LYS A 9 -7.15 1.62 0.88
C LYS A 9 -7.00 0.61 -0.25
N ASP A 10 -8.00 0.58 -1.12
CA ASP A 10 -8.00 -0.24 -2.33
C ASP A 10 -6.83 0.17 -3.24
N SER A 11 -6.05 -0.81 -3.74
CA SER A 11 -4.88 -0.57 -4.61
C SER A 11 -5.25 0.17 -5.90
N LEU A 12 -6.49 0.02 -6.38
CA LEU A 12 -7.01 0.72 -7.57
C LEU A 12 -7.23 2.22 -7.34
N SER A 13 -7.24 2.70 -6.10
CA SER A 13 -7.36 4.14 -5.80
C SER A 13 -6.07 4.93 -6.04
N LEU A 14 -4.93 4.25 -6.16
CA LEU A 14 -3.61 4.85 -6.37
C LEU A 14 -2.97 4.23 -7.60
N LEU A 15 -2.99 4.98 -8.71
CA LEU A 15 -2.53 4.50 -10.01
C LEU A 15 -1.20 5.11 -10.38
N ILE A 16 -0.38 4.41 -11.15
CA ILE A 16 0.88 4.93 -11.66
C ILE A 16 0.59 5.83 -12.87
N SER A 17 0.80 7.13 -12.72
CA SER A 17 0.56 8.12 -13.79
C SER A 17 1.78 8.30 -14.68
N SER A 18 2.99 8.16 -14.14
CA SER A 18 4.22 8.12 -14.93
C SER A 18 5.32 7.30 -14.27
N SER A 19 6.17 6.67 -15.07
CA SER A 19 7.36 5.97 -14.59
C SER A 19 8.42 5.89 -15.70
N THR A 20 9.67 5.66 -15.31
CA THR A 20 10.74 5.35 -16.28
C THR A 20 10.54 3.97 -16.92
N ASN A 21 9.76 3.09 -16.29
CA ASN A 21 9.23 1.90 -16.92
C ASN A 21 7.82 2.18 -17.47
N GLY A 22 7.68 2.32 -18.79
CA GLY A 22 6.38 2.61 -19.39
C GLY A 22 5.35 1.47 -19.27
N SER A 23 5.76 0.23 -18.95
CA SER A 23 4.84 -0.92 -18.91
C SER A 23 3.92 -0.95 -17.70
N ILE A 24 4.25 -0.20 -16.64
CA ILE A 24 3.49 -0.17 -15.38
C ILE A 24 2.53 1.03 -15.30
N VAL A 25 2.64 1.98 -16.25
CA VAL A 25 1.81 3.19 -16.30
C VAL A 25 0.35 2.83 -16.59
N GLY A 26 -0.56 3.45 -15.85
CA GLY A 26 -2.00 3.17 -15.86
C GLY A 26 -2.41 1.97 -15.00
N GLY A 27 -1.44 1.24 -14.45
CA GLY A 27 -1.68 0.16 -13.48
C GLY A 27 -1.83 0.69 -12.04
N PRO A 28 -2.29 -0.15 -11.10
CA PRO A 28 -2.27 0.16 -9.68
C PRO A 28 -0.84 0.23 -9.14
N ILE A 29 -0.72 0.65 -7.88
CA ILE A 29 0.52 0.50 -7.12
C ILE A 29 1.02 -0.95 -7.16
N ILE A 30 2.34 -1.10 -7.30
CA ILE A 30 3.06 -2.38 -7.31
C ILE A 30 4.10 -2.40 -6.19
N ASN A 31 4.69 -3.57 -5.97
CA ASN A 31 5.81 -3.78 -5.07
C ASN A 31 6.97 -2.80 -5.36
N ASN A 32 7.63 -2.30 -4.30
CA ASN A 32 8.74 -1.37 -4.40
C ASN A 32 9.97 -1.97 -5.09
N SER A 33 10.21 -3.27 -4.94
CA SER A 33 11.31 -3.96 -5.65
C SER A 33 11.17 -3.86 -7.18
N ASP A 34 9.94 -3.70 -7.66
CA ASP A 34 9.58 -3.53 -9.07
C ASP A 34 9.23 -2.08 -9.44
N THR A 35 9.26 -1.14 -8.48
CA THR A 35 8.93 0.27 -8.70
C THR A 35 10.18 1.07 -9.03
N PRO A 36 10.30 1.63 -10.25
CA PRO A 36 11.42 2.50 -10.57
C PRO A 36 11.37 3.82 -9.78
N ASN A 37 12.54 4.35 -9.44
CA ASN A 37 12.65 5.71 -8.92
C ASN A 37 12.00 6.73 -9.87
N ARG A 38 11.42 7.79 -9.29
CA ARG A 38 10.69 8.85 -10.00
C ARG A 38 9.39 8.37 -10.66
N THR A 39 8.83 7.27 -10.17
CA THR A 39 7.44 6.91 -10.44
C THR A 39 6.53 7.94 -9.77
N VAL A 40 5.55 8.44 -10.52
CA VAL A 40 4.53 9.37 -10.05
C VAL A 40 3.21 8.60 -9.95
N TYR A 41 2.48 8.85 -8.88
CA TYR A 41 1.20 8.22 -8.61
C TYR A 41 0.09 9.27 -8.68
N GLU A 42 -1.07 8.89 -9.20
CA GLU A 42 -2.27 9.69 -9.15
C GLU A 42 -3.25 9.04 -8.18
N TYR A 43 -3.65 9.80 -7.16
CA TYR A 43 -4.63 9.36 -6.18
C TYR A 43 -6.03 9.85 -6.57
N SER A 44 -6.93 8.92 -6.88
CA SER A 44 -8.27 9.18 -7.44
C SER A 44 -9.37 9.40 -6.40
N ALA A 45 -9.00 9.57 -5.12
CA ALA A 45 -9.85 9.60 -3.93
C ALA A 45 -10.33 8.20 -3.47
N GLY A 46 -10.61 8.08 -2.18
CA GLY A 46 -11.14 6.85 -1.58
C GLY A 46 -10.98 6.80 -0.07
N THR A 47 -12.01 6.34 0.64
CA THR A 47 -11.91 6.12 2.09
C THR A 47 -11.30 4.75 2.35
N GLY A 48 -10.25 4.71 3.18
CA GLY A 48 -9.73 3.43 3.66
C GLY A 48 -10.74 2.74 4.59
N THR A 49 -10.66 1.42 4.65
CA THR A 49 -11.39 0.59 5.60
C THR A 49 -10.47 0.13 6.73
N THR A 50 -11.04 -0.21 7.88
CA THR A 50 -10.27 -0.84 8.95
C THR A 50 -10.15 -2.32 8.64
N VAL A 51 -8.91 -2.80 8.52
CA VAL A 51 -8.56 -4.21 8.38
C VAL A 51 -7.95 -4.69 9.69
N THR A 52 -8.35 -5.87 10.15
CA THR A 52 -7.83 -6.50 11.36
C THR A 52 -7.21 -7.84 11.02
N LEU A 53 -5.99 -8.06 11.48
CA LEU A 53 -5.27 -9.34 11.37
C LEU A 53 -4.90 -9.88 12.75
N ASP A 54 -4.76 -11.20 12.83
CA ASP A 54 -4.10 -11.88 13.96
C ASP A 54 -2.62 -12.04 13.64
N GLY A 55 -1.75 -11.56 14.54
CA GLY A 55 -0.30 -11.52 14.38
C GLY A 55 0.50 -12.13 15.54
N THR A 56 1.78 -12.41 15.33
CA THR A 56 2.74 -12.75 16.40
C THR A 56 3.43 -11.49 16.97
N PHE A 57 4.03 -11.61 18.16
CA PHE A 57 4.30 -10.52 19.11
C PHE A 57 5.51 -9.61 18.79
N GLU A 58 5.85 -9.40 17.52
CA GLU A 58 6.83 -8.38 17.14
C GLU A 58 6.07 -7.05 16.99
N GLU A 59 6.20 -6.19 18.01
CA GLU A 59 5.50 -4.91 18.11
C GLU A 59 5.78 -4.01 16.90
N ASN A 60 4.72 -3.58 16.23
CA ASN A 60 4.65 -2.46 15.27
C ASN A 60 5.24 -2.65 13.87
N VAL A 61 5.67 -3.85 13.49
CA VAL A 61 6.05 -4.09 12.09
C VAL A 61 5.07 -5.11 11.51
N PHE A 62 4.32 -4.66 10.50
CA PHE A 62 3.72 -5.58 9.56
C PHE A 62 4.90 -6.02 8.69
N ASN A 63 5.46 -7.18 9.04
CA ASN A 63 6.70 -7.66 8.44
C ASN A 63 6.45 -8.18 7.03
N ASP A 64 7.47 -7.99 6.21
CA ASP A 64 7.69 -8.67 4.93
C ASP A 64 8.11 -10.14 5.20
N ASP A 65 7.80 -11.06 4.28
CA ASP A 65 8.16 -12.49 4.33
C ASP A 65 7.66 -13.28 5.57
N ASP A 66 6.47 -12.98 6.11
CA ASP A 66 5.87 -13.74 7.22
C ASP A 66 4.36 -13.99 7.04
N PRO A 67 3.95 -14.67 5.94
CA PRO A 67 2.54 -14.81 5.59
C PRO A 67 1.80 -15.74 6.54
N GLU A 68 2.48 -16.79 7.04
CA GLU A 68 1.90 -17.79 7.95
C GLU A 68 1.50 -17.21 9.31
N ASN A 69 2.03 -16.03 9.68
CA ASN A 69 1.76 -15.38 10.95
C ASN A 69 0.87 -14.14 10.83
N HIS A 70 0.36 -13.82 9.64
CA HIS A 70 -0.46 -12.64 9.39
C HIS A 70 -1.76 -13.01 8.68
N VAL A 71 -2.78 -13.38 9.47
CA VAL A 71 -4.06 -13.83 8.93
C VAL A 71 -5.14 -12.79 9.18
N ILE A 72 -5.84 -12.38 8.12
CA ILE A 72 -6.98 -11.46 8.22
C ILE A 72 -8.11 -12.09 9.04
N THR A 73 -8.55 -11.39 10.08
CA THR A 73 -9.73 -11.77 10.88
C THR A 73 -10.95 -10.93 10.53
N ASP A 74 -10.74 -9.70 10.06
CA ASP A 74 -11.75 -8.83 9.47
C ASP A 74 -11.11 -7.99 8.36
N GLY A 75 -11.41 -8.32 7.10
CA GLY A 75 -10.84 -7.64 5.95
C GLY A 75 -11.58 -6.38 5.51
N GLY A 76 -12.63 -5.96 6.23
CA GLY A 76 -13.34 -4.71 5.95
C GLY A 76 -13.95 -4.59 4.55
N GLY A 77 -14.09 -5.72 3.83
CA GLY A 77 -14.55 -5.79 2.44
C GLY A 77 -13.48 -5.63 1.36
N THR A 78 -12.21 -5.38 1.73
CA THR A 78 -11.10 -5.17 0.78
C THR A 78 -10.25 -6.43 0.59
N VAL A 79 -10.20 -7.28 1.61
CA VAL A 79 -9.53 -8.60 1.58
C VAL A 79 -10.43 -9.62 2.29
N ALA A 80 -10.33 -10.90 1.95
CA ALA A 80 -11.17 -11.92 2.57
C ALA A 80 -10.67 -12.28 3.98
N ASN A 81 -11.60 -12.67 4.86
CA ASN A 81 -11.23 -13.22 6.16
C ASN A 81 -10.57 -14.59 5.96
N GLY A 82 -9.51 -14.85 6.73
CA GLY A 82 -8.68 -16.06 6.61
C GLY A 82 -7.57 -15.94 5.56
N THR A 83 -7.48 -14.83 4.82
CA THR A 83 -6.38 -14.58 3.89
C THR A 83 -5.08 -14.32 4.64
N GLU A 84 -4.01 -14.96 4.19
CA GLU A 84 -2.64 -14.67 4.61
C GLU A 84 -2.14 -13.43 3.87
N VAL A 85 -1.57 -12.47 4.59
CA VAL A 85 -1.19 -11.16 4.03
C VAL A 85 0.19 -10.72 4.49
N GLU A 86 0.84 -9.88 3.68
CA GLU A 86 2.18 -9.36 3.98
C GLU A 86 2.24 -7.85 3.73
N ALA A 87 3.19 -7.18 4.39
CA ALA A 87 3.58 -5.81 4.05
C ALA A 87 4.80 -5.88 3.15
N GLU A 88 4.51 -6.08 1.89
CA GLU A 88 5.48 -6.32 0.84
C GLU A 88 6.51 -5.20 0.67
N SER A 89 6.10 -3.96 0.92
CA SER A 89 6.87 -2.82 0.43
C SER A 89 6.58 -1.50 1.11
N LEU A 90 7.65 -0.72 1.19
CA LEU A 90 7.65 0.67 1.65
C LEU A 90 8.07 1.57 0.48
N ILE A 91 7.15 2.37 -0.03
CA ILE A 91 7.44 3.36 -1.08
C ILE A 91 7.41 4.75 -0.45
N ASN A 92 8.51 5.48 -0.54
CA ASN A 92 8.58 6.86 -0.04
C ASN A 92 8.23 7.82 -1.18
N VAL A 93 7.19 8.62 -0.96
CA VAL A 93 6.70 9.61 -1.92
C VAL A 93 6.63 11.00 -1.29
N ARG A 94 6.51 12.01 -2.15
CA ARG A 94 6.25 13.41 -1.78
C ARG A 94 5.22 13.96 -2.75
N ALA A 95 4.33 14.81 -2.25
CA ALA A 95 3.37 15.50 -3.11
C ALA A 95 4.13 16.37 -4.12
N LEU A 96 3.64 16.42 -5.35
CA LEU A 96 4.17 17.32 -6.36
C LEU A 96 3.43 18.67 -6.33
N ASP A 97 4.15 19.75 -6.58
CA ASP A 97 3.54 21.05 -6.89
C ASP A 97 3.03 21.13 -8.33
N ASP A 98 2.39 22.24 -8.70
CA ASP A 98 1.84 22.46 -10.05
C ASP A 98 2.93 22.42 -11.14
N GLU A 99 4.20 22.62 -10.77
CA GLU A 99 5.36 22.52 -11.65
C GLU A 99 6.01 21.12 -11.65
N GLY A 100 5.47 20.16 -10.91
CA GLY A 100 5.94 18.77 -10.83
C GLY A 100 7.16 18.58 -9.93
N ASN A 101 7.47 19.55 -9.05
CA ASN A 101 8.57 19.43 -8.10
C ASN A 101 8.08 18.79 -6.79
N PRO A 102 8.87 17.88 -6.19
CA PRO A 102 8.51 17.28 -4.92
C PRO A 102 8.57 18.32 -3.79
N GLY A 103 7.46 18.47 -3.08
CA GLY A 103 7.29 19.34 -1.92
C GLY A 103 6.70 18.60 -0.72
N GLY A 104 6.63 19.31 0.42
CA GLY A 104 6.02 18.80 1.65
C GLY A 104 6.84 17.73 2.38
N SER A 105 6.16 17.09 3.33
CA SER A 105 6.72 15.98 4.12
C SER A 105 6.74 14.69 3.29
N GLU A 106 7.70 13.83 3.59
CA GLU A 106 7.73 12.47 3.05
C GLU A 106 6.56 11.65 3.59
N ILE A 107 5.92 10.91 2.69
CA ILE A 107 4.83 9.99 2.99
C ILE A 107 5.32 8.60 2.62
N THR A 108 5.18 7.66 3.54
CA THR A 108 5.48 6.25 3.31
C THR A 108 4.18 5.56 2.94
N ILE A 109 4.19 4.89 1.80
CA ILE A 109 3.13 3.99 1.36
C ILE A 109 3.54 2.57 1.76
N TYR A 110 2.68 1.91 2.52
CA TYR A 110 2.79 0.50 2.89
C TYR A 110 1.98 -0.30 1.88
N VAL A 111 2.61 -1.14 1.07
CA VAL A 111 1.94 -1.95 0.05
C VAL A 111 1.63 -3.32 0.63
N PHE A 112 0.39 -3.80 0.43
CA PHE A 112 -0.07 -5.05 1.01
C PHE A 112 -0.34 -6.10 -0.09
N SER A 113 0.29 -7.27 0.07
CA SER A 113 0.14 -8.45 -0.80
C SER A 113 -0.63 -9.55 -0.05
N GLN A 114 -1.05 -10.59 -0.79
CA GLN A 114 -1.79 -11.73 -0.23
C GLN A 114 -1.28 -13.08 -0.75
N ASP A 115 -1.56 -14.14 0.01
CA ASP A 115 -1.35 -15.55 -0.35
C ASP A 115 0.10 -15.88 -0.77
N GLY A 116 1.10 -15.16 -0.21
CA GLY A 116 2.52 -15.29 -0.57
C GLY A 116 2.84 -14.91 -2.01
N ASN A 117 1.93 -14.20 -2.69
CA ASN A 117 2.14 -13.67 -4.03
C ASN A 117 2.44 -12.17 -3.96
N PHE A 118 3.72 -11.85 -4.03
CA PHE A 118 4.27 -10.49 -3.97
C PHE A 118 3.74 -9.51 -5.06
N SER A 119 3.09 -10.03 -6.10
CA SER A 119 2.45 -9.24 -7.16
C SER A 119 0.94 -9.13 -7.02
N ASP A 120 0.31 -9.86 -6.09
CA ASP A 120 -1.13 -9.79 -5.84
C ASP A 120 -1.44 -8.71 -4.78
N ILE A 121 -1.43 -7.46 -5.24
CA ILE A 121 -1.59 -6.28 -4.37
C ILE A 121 -3.06 -5.94 -4.19
N TRP A 122 -3.58 -6.21 -2.98
CA TRP A 122 -4.98 -5.94 -2.63
C TRP A 122 -5.20 -4.54 -2.05
N GLY A 123 -4.15 -3.92 -1.51
CA GLY A 123 -4.30 -2.60 -0.90
C GLY A 123 -3.01 -1.92 -0.48
N TYR A 124 -3.16 -0.73 0.08
CA TYR A 124 -2.07 0.01 0.68
C TYR A 124 -2.51 0.85 1.88
N GLY A 125 -1.57 1.16 2.77
CA GLY A 125 -1.69 2.14 3.84
C GLY A 125 -0.76 3.33 3.62
N THR A 126 -0.97 4.43 4.34
CA THR A 126 -0.07 5.60 4.26
C THR A 126 0.27 6.15 5.65
N SER A 127 1.49 6.63 5.83
CA SER A 127 1.94 7.24 7.10
C SER A 127 1.32 8.62 7.37
N ALA A 128 0.77 9.26 6.34
CA ALA A 128 0.02 10.50 6.40
C ALA A 128 -1.16 10.47 5.41
N PRO A 129 -2.22 11.29 5.63
CA PRO A 129 -3.34 11.39 4.69
C PRO A 129 -2.89 11.84 3.30
N LEU A 130 -3.44 11.22 2.25
CA LEU A 130 -3.29 11.68 0.87
C LEU A 130 -4.36 12.74 0.56
N VAL A 131 -4.02 13.67 -0.33
CA VAL A 131 -4.92 14.73 -0.79
C VAL A 131 -5.46 14.33 -2.16
N ASP A 132 -6.78 14.34 -2.31
CA ASP A 132 -7.46 13.96 -3.55
C ASP A 132 -7.02 14.83 -4.72
N GLY A 133 -6.82 14.20 -5.89
CA GLY A 133 -6.47 14.91 -7.13
C GLY A 133 -5.09 15.56 -7.13
N THR A 134 -4.21 15.15 -6.20
CA THR A 134 -2.81 15.59 -6.15
C THR A 134 -1.91 14.49 -6.71
N PRO A 135 -1.05 14.79 -7.71
CA PRO A 135 -0.01 13.88 -8.19
C PRO A 135 1.26 13.84 -7.31
#